data_AF-A0A8J4JBY4-F1
#
_entry.id   AF-A0A8J4JBY4-F1
#
_cell.length_a   1.000
_cell.length_b   1.000
_cell.length_c   1.000
_cell.angle_alpha   90.00
_cell.angle_beta   90.00
_cell.angle_gamma   90.00
#
_symmetry.space_group_name_H-M   'P 1'
#
loop_
_entity.id
_entity.type
_entity.pdbx_description
1 polymer ?
#
loop_
_entity_poly.entity_id
_entity_poly.type
_entity_poly.pdbx_seq_one_letter_code
_entity_poly.pdbx_strand_id
1 'polypeptide(L)'
;PYICEPCSKAYSHQGTLQQHHLHTGKRPYECPFCAKTYTWSSDYHKHISTHIGERPYGCANGGKALARSSELRKHQHNMHRNNKPFPCP
;
A
#
# COMPACT_ATOMS: atom_id res chain seq x y z
N PRO A 1 18.17 -5.08 15.80
CA PRO A 1 17.02 -5.58 16.60
C PRO A 1 15.81 -4.70 16.32
N TYR A 2 14.62 -5.28 16.16
CA TYR A 2 13.39 -4.54 15.92
C TYR A 2 12.68 -4.32 17.25
N ILE A 3 12.62 -3.08 17.72
CA ILE A 3 12.16 -2.77 19.07
C ILE A 3 10.73 -2.22 19.01
N CYS A 4 9.90 -2.70 19.93
CA CYS A 4 8.59 -2.14 20.18
C CYS A 4 8.66 -1.10 21.30
N GLU A 5 8.75 0.19 20.95
CA GLU A 5 8.90 1.31 21.91
C GLU A 5 7.98 1.20 23.14
N PRO A 6 6.65 0.97 23.01
CA PRO A 6 5.75 1.05 24.16
C PRO A 6 5.90 -0.11 25.17
N CYS A 7 6.57 -1.21 24.81
CA CYS A 7 6.80 -2.34 25.72
C CYS A 7 8.26 -2.77 25.80
N SER A 8 9.16 -2.04 25.13
CA SER A 8 10.61 -2.28 25.06
C SER A 8 11.02 -3.69 24.61
N LYS A 9 10.11 -4.48 24.01
CA LYS A 9 10.41 -5.83 23.52
C LYS A 9 11.21 -5.75 22.22
N ALA A 10 12.30 -6.49 22.16
CA ALA A 10 13.13 -6.63 20.96
C ALA A 10 12.81 -7.92 20.23
N TYR A 11 12.74 -7.83 18.90
CA TYR A 11 12.49 -8.95 18.00
C TYR A 11 13.66 -9.10 17.02
N SER A 12 13.96 -10.34 16.64
CA SER A 12 15.02 -10.67 15.68
C SER A 12 14.67 -10.23 14.25
N HIS A 13 13.38 -10.26 13.90
CA HIS A 13 12.88 -9.92 12.57
C HIS A 13 11.74 -8.91 12.62
N GLN A 14 11.65 -8.10 11.56
CA GLN A 14 10.56 -7.13 11.40
C GLN A 14 9.19 -7.82 11.38
N GLY A 15 9.08 -8.98 10.71
CA GLY A 15 7.82 -9.73 10.62
C GLY A 15 7.27 -10.11 12.00
N THR A 16 8.14 -10.52 12.93
CA THR A 16 7.74 -10.88 14.30
C THR A 16 7.29 -9.66 15.12
N LEU A 17 7.95 -8.52 14.97
CA LEU A 17 7.49 -7.25 15.57
C LEU A 17 6.12 -6.84 15.00
N GLN A 18 5.92 -7.00 13.70
CA GLN A 18 4.63 -6.69 13.05
C GLN A 18 3.51 -7.59 13.55
N GLN A 19 3.77 -8.89 13.71
CA GLN A 19 2.81 -9.81 14.31
C GLN A 19 2.46 -9.39 15.76
N HIS A 20 3.47 -9.00 16.55
CA HIS A 20 3.23 -8.45 17.89
C HIS A 20 2.32 -7.21 17.85
N HIS A 21 2.52 -6.30 16.90
CA HIS A 21 1.66 -5.13 16.74
C HIS A 21 0.21 -5.50 16.43
N LEU A 22 -0.04 -6.51 15.59
CA LEU A 22 -1.39 -7.00 15.31
C LEU A 22 -2.08 -7.54 16.58
N HIS A 23 -1.38 -8.37 17.36
CA HIS A 23 -1.94 -8.94 18.59
C HIS A 23 -2.22 -7.88 19.66
N THR A 24 -1.39 -6.84 19.74
CA THR A 24 -1.54 -5.77 20.73
C THR A 24 -2.37 -4.58 20.23
N GLY A 25 -2.84 -4.62 18.98
CA GLY A 25 -3.55 -3.50 18.35
C GLY A 25 -2.68 -2.27 18.07
N LYS A 26 -1.35 -2.39 18.14
CA LYS A 26 -0.44 -1.27 17.86
C LYS A 26 -0.47 -0.88 16.39
N ARG A 27 -0.55 0.43 16.16
CA ARG A 27 -0.66 1.04 14.83
C ARG A 27 0.32 2.21 14.74
N PRO A 28 1.61 1.94 14.51
CA PRO A 28 2.66 2.96 14.60
C PRO A 28 2.65 3.98 13.45
N TYR A 29 1.86 3.77 12.40
CA TYR A 29 1.81 4.66 11.25
C TYR A 29 0.51 5.48 11.26
N GLU A 30 0.61 6.75 11.63
CA GLU A 30 -0.51 7.68 11.66
C GLU A 30 -0.54 8.57 10.42
N CYS A 31 -1.73 8.77 9.84
CA CYS A 31 -1.90 9.66 8.70
C CYS A 31 -1.84 11.12 9.17
N PRO A 32 -1.01 11.99 8.55
CA PRO A 32 -0.94 13.39 8.92
C PRO A 32 -2.14 14.21 8.40
N PHE A 33 -2.95 13.64 7.50
CA PHE A 33 -4.09 14.32 6.89
C PHE A 33 -5.45 13.91 7.48
N CYS A 34 -5.51 12.84 8.27
CA CYS A 34 -6.73 12.37 8.95
C CYS A 34 -6.41 11.45 10.13
N ALA A 35 -7.38 11.15 10.98
CA ALA A 35 -7.18 10.32 12.18
C ALA A 35 -6.99 8.80 11.92
N LYS A 36 -6.63 8.39 10.70
CA LYS A 36 -6.43 6.97 10.37
C LYS A 36 -5.03 6.50 10.73
N THR A 37 -4.96 5.33 11.34
CA THR A 37 -3.71 4.70 11.78
C THR A 37 -3.57 3.28 11.21
N TYR A 38 -2.35 2.86 10.91
CA TYR A 38 -2.04 1.60 10.23
C TYR A 38 -0.97 0.81 10.99
N THR A 39 -1.07 -0.52 10.93
CA THR A 39 -0.06 -1.43 11.48
C THR A 39 1.11 -1.59 10.51
N TRP A 40 0.82 -1.70 9.20
CA TRP A 40 1.82 -1.92 8.16
C TRP A 40 2.16 -0.64 7.39
N SER A 41 3.45 -0.44 7.12
CA SER A 41 3.96 0.71 6.34
C SER A 41 3.44 0.73 4.91
N SER A 42 3.23 -0.46 4.30
CA SER A 42 2.73 -0.56 2.94
C SER A 42 1.29 -0.05 2.81
N ASP A 43 0.45 -0.30 3.81
CA ASP A 43 -0.93 0.20 3.82
C ASP A 43 -1.02 1.68 4.17
N TYR A 44 -0.14 2.14 5.06
CA TYR A 44 0.06 3.57 5.31
C TYR A 44 0.40 4.33 4.01
N HIS A 45 1.45 3.93 3.28
CA HIS A 45 1.83 4.62 2.05
C HIS A 45 0.76 4.55 0.95
N LYS A 46 0.07 3.40 0.81
CA LYS A 46 -1.08 3.27 -0.09
C LYS A 46 -2.23 4.21 0.28
N HIS A 47 -2.40 4.51 1.55
CA HIS A 47 -3.41 5.46 1.99
C HIS A 47 -2.95 6.90 1.75
N ILE A 48 -1.69 7.24 2.04
CA ILE A 48 -1.15 8.58 1.79
C ILE A 48 -1.31 9.00 0.32
N SER A 49 -1.10 8.08 -0.63
CA SER A 49 -1.30 8.38 -2.05
C SER A 49 -2.73 8.85 -2.39
N THR A 50 -3.73 8.52 -1.56
CA THR A 50 -5.12 9.01 -1.72
C THR A 50 -5.29 10.47 -1.35
N HIS A 51 -4.45 11.02 -0.47
CA HIS A 51 -4.47 12.43 -0.10
C HIS A 51 -3.72 13.31 -1.11
N ILE A 52 -2.55 12.85 -1.56
CA ILE A 52 -1.69 13.62 -2.47
C ILE A 52 -2.03 13.40 -3.95
N GLY A 53 -2.90 12.43 -4.25
CA GLY A 53 -3.32 12.12 -5.62
C GLY A 53 -2.25 11.42 -6.47
N GLU A 54 -1.19 10.90 -5.85
CA GLU A 54 -0.13 10.19 -6.58
C GLU A 54 -0.65 8.92 -7.24
N ARG A 55 -0.29 8.75 -8.51
CA ARG A 55 -0.63 7.60 -9.34
C ARG A 55 0.63 7.05 -10.01
N PRO A 56 1.49 6.35 -9.26
CA PRO A 56 2.80 5.93 -9.76
C PRO A 56 2.71 4.79 -10.79
N TYR A 57 1.56 4.12 -10.91
CA TYR A 57 1.40 2.96 -11.78
C TYR A 57 0.72 3.33 -13.10
N GLY A 58 1.54 3.71 -14.08
CA GLY A 58 1.10 4.01 -15.45
C GLY A 58 0.86 2.75 -16.30
N CYS A 59 -0.18 2.78 -17.13
CA CYS A 59 -0.33 1.81 -18.21
C CYS A 59 0.52 2.23 -19.43
N ALA A 60 1.33 1.31 -19.95
CA ALA A 60 2.15 1.57 -21.13
C ALA A 60 1.34 1.67 -22.43
N ASN A 61 0.16 1.03 -22.48
CA ASN A 61 -0.70 0.97 -23.66
C ASN A 61 -1.71 2.13 -23.75
N GLY A 62 -1.64 3.08 -22.82
CA GLY A 62 -2.41 4.32 -22.82
C GLY A 62 -2.30 5.00 -21.47
N GLY A 63 -2.16 6.33 -21.47
CA GLY A 63 -1.64 7.15 -20.36
C GLY A 63 -2.39 7.13 -19.02
N LYS A 64 -3.30 6.18 -18.81
CA LYS A 64 -4.00 5.96 -17.56
C LYS A 64 -3.02 5.56 -16.45
N ALA A 65 -2.94 6.42 -15.45
CA ALA A 65 -2.18 6.19 -14.22
C ALA A 65 -3.11 5.77 -13.08
N LEU A 66 -2.67 4.79 -12.29
CA LEU A 66 -3.41 4.22 -11.16
C LEU A 66 -2.61 4.32 -9.86
N ALA A 67 -3.34 4.34 -8.74
CA ALA A 67 -2.75 4.50 -7.41
C ALA A 67 -2.16 3.19 -6.85
N ARG A 68 -2.60 2.01 -7.35
CA ARG A 68 -2.10 0.71 -6.87
C ARG A 68 -1.68 -0.22 -8.02
N SER A 69 -0.63 -1.00 -7.80
CA SER A 69 -0.13 -2.01 -8.75
C SER A 69 -1.16 -3.09 -9.07
N SER A 70 -1.96 -3.50 -8.06
CA SER A 70 -3.02 -4.48 -8.24
C SER A 70 -4.16 -3.97 -9.14
N GLU A 71 -4.42 -2.66 -9.12
CA GLU A 71 -5.38 -2.01 -10.02
C GLU A 71 -4.84 -1.99 -11.45
N LEU A 72 -3.55 -1.67 -11.63
CA LEU A 72 -2.91 -1.73 -12.95
C LEU A 72 -2.94 -3.15 -13.52
N ARG A 73 -2.61 -4.17 -12.71
CA ARG A 73 -2.69 -5.57 -13.14
C ARG A 73 -4.10 -5.97 -13.58
N LYS A 74 -5.13 -5.55 -12.83
CA LYS A 74 -6.53 -5.78 -13.20
C LYS A 74 -6.91 -5.03 -14.48
N HIS A 75 -6.48 -3.77 -14.62
CA HIS A 75 -6.70 -2.98 -15.82
C HIS A 75 -6.06 -3.65 -17.05
N GLN A 76 -4.79 -4.06 -16.96
CA GLN A 76 -4.09 -4.75 -18.03
C GLN A 76 -4.75 -6.08 -18.37
N HIS A 77 -5.14 -6.84 -17.36
CA HIS A 77 -5.89 -8.07 -17.57
C HIS A 77 -7.21 -7.80 -18.32
N ASN A 78 -7.99 -6.81 -17.92
CA ASN A 78 -9.33 -6.62 -18.48
C ASN A 78 -9.32 -5.93 -19.85
N MET A 79 -8.34 -5.05 -20.10
CA MET A 79 -8.31 -4.20 -21.29
C MET A 79 -7.35 -4.72 -22.38
N HIS A 80 -6.29 -5.44 -21.98
CA HIS A 80 -5.17 -5.80 -22.89
C HIS A 80 -4.95 -7.32 -23.02
N ARG A 81 -5.61 -8.18 -22.23
CA ARG A 81 -5.37 -9.64 -22.24
C ARG A 81 -6.24 -10.40 -23.25
N ASN A 82 -6.29 -9.96 -24.51
CA ASN A 82 -6.70 -10.77 -25.68
C ASN A 82 -6.87 -9.83 -26.90
N ASN A 83 -5.87 -9.71 -27.78
CA ASN A 83 -5.85 -9.26 -29.21
C ASN A 83 -6.97 -8.38 -29.82
N LYS A 84 -7.75 -7.68 -28.99
CA LYS A 84 -8.76 -6.70 -29.33
C LYS A 84 -8.71 -5.67 -28.20
N PRO A 85 -7.60 -4.90 -28.12
CA PRO A 85 -7.37 -4.00 -27.02
C PRO A 85 -8.43 -2.92 -27.07
N PHE A 86 -9.21 -2.78 -25.99
CA PHE A 86 -10.01 -1.58 -25.83
C PHE A 86 -9.04 -0.42 -25.59
N PRO A 87 -9.19 0.71 -26.31
CA PRO A 87 -8.35 1.87 -26.08
C PRO A 87 -8.45 2.29 -24.61
N CYS A 88 -7.31 2.61 -24.01
CA CYS A 88 -7.31 3.12 -22.64
C CYS A 88 -8.06 4.46 -22.64
N PRO A 89 -9.03 4.66 -21.74
CA PRO A 89 -9.62 5.97 -21.49
C PRO A 89 -8.63 6.90 -20.80
#